data_AF-A0A5B8L103-F1
#
_entry.id   AF-A0A5B8L103-F1
#
_cell.length_a   1.000
_cell.length_b   1.000
_cell.length_c   1.000
_cell.angle_alpha   90.00
_cell.angle_beta   90.00
_cell.angle_gamma   90.00
#
_symmetry.space_group_name_H-M   'P 1'
#
loop_
_entity.id
_entity.type
_entity.pdbx_description
1 polymer ?
#
loop_
_entity_poly.entity_id
_entity_poly.type
_entity_poly.pdbx_seq_one_letter_code
_entity_poly.pdbx_strand_id
1 'polypeptide(L)'
;MKLLGDAAIAMWWSVDDAHLAEFHEWHSREHLPERLSIPGFNRGSRWRQENSGAFFVIYELATYAILTSDAYRARLNNPTP
;
A
#
# COMPACT_ATOMS: atom_id res chain seq x y z
N MET A 1 17.37 7.49 5.11
CA MET A 1 16.13 8.05 5.71
C MET A 1 15.61 7.03 6.71
N LYS A 2 15.22 7.45 7.92
CA LYS A 2 14.68 6.53 8.95
C LYS A 2 13.20 6.24 8.64
N LEU A 3 12.76 5.01 8.92
CA LEU A 3 11.34 4.66 8.89
C LEU A 3 10.57 5.46 9.96
N LEU A 4 9.32 5.80 9.65
CA LEU A 4 8.35 6.33 10.60
C LEU A 4 7.70 5.14 11.32
N GLY A 5 8.39 4.62 12.34
CA GLY A 5 7.98 3.47 13.13
C GLY A 5 8.95 2.30 13.02
N ASP A 6 8.56 1.17 13.61
CA ASP A 6 9.44 0.00 13.80
C ASP A 6 9.14 -1.15 12.83
N ALA A 7 8.17 -0.98 11.93
CA ALA A 7 7.79 -2.01 10.95
C ALA A 7 7.47 -1.41 9.57
N ALA A 8 7.54 -2.25 8.54
CA ALA A 8 7.13 -1.89 7.18
C ALA A 8 6.56 -3.10 6.43
N ILE A 9 5.64 -2.84 5.49
CA ILE A 9 5.26 -3.78 4.43
C ILE A 9 5.89 -3.26 3.14
N ALA A 10 6.72 -4.08 2.51
CA ALA A 10 7.35 -3.78 1.22
C ALA A 10 6.87 -4.81 0.18
N MET A 11 6.39 -4.32 -0.97
CA MET A 11 5.75 -5.13 -1.99
C MET A 11 6.16 -4.68 -3.39
N TRP A 12 6.33 -5.64 -4.29
CA TRP A 12 6.70 -5.40 -5.69
C TRP A 12 5.83 -6.25 -6.61
N TRP A 13 5.36 -5.66 -7.70
CA TRP A 13 4.58 -6.36 -8.71
C TRP A 13 4.63 -5.62 -10.05
N SER A 14 4.14 -6.29 -11.09
CA SER A 14 3.89 -5.69 -12.40
C SER A 14 2.40 -5.73 -12.72
N VAL A 15 1.92 -4.68 -13.39
CA VAL A 15 0.55 -4.58 -13.90
C VAL A 15 0.62 -4.59 -15.43
N ASP A 16 -0.22 -5.39 -16.08
CA ASP A 16 -0.32 -5.38 -17.54
C ASP A 16 -0.74 -4.00 -18.05
N ASP A 17 -0.18 -3.58 -19.20
CA ASP A 17 -0.43 -2.25 -19.77
C ASP A 17 -1.92 -1.96 -19.98
N ALA A 18 -2.72 -2.99 -20.29
CA ALA A 18 -4.16 -2.88 -20.46
C ALA A 18 -4.91 -2.43 -19.19
N HIS A 19 -4.39 -2.74 -17.99
CA HIS A 19 -5.01 -2.43 -16.70
C HIS A 19 -4.31 -1.27 -15.98
N LEU A 20 -3.27 -0.69 -16.56
CA LEU A 20 -2.41 0.29 -15.90
C LEU A 20 -3.17 1.57 -15.52
N ALA A 21 -4.05 2.06 -16.39
CA ALA A 21 -4.84 3.26 -16.13
C ALA A 21 -5.81 3.05 -14.95
N GLU A 22 -6.55 1.94 -14.97
CA GLU A 22 -7.46 1.54 -13.90
C GLU A 22 -6.71 1.36 -12.57
N PHE A 23 -5.55 0.69 -12.59
CA PHE A 23 -4.71 0.53 -11.43
C PHE A 23 -4.24 1.87 -10.84
N HIS A 24 -3.87 2.85 -11.68
CA HIS A 24 -3.47 4.17 -11.18
C HIS A 24 -4.62 4.88 -10.47
N GLU A 25 -5.82 4.82 -11.05
CA GLU A 25 -7.03 5.41 -10.51
C GLU A 25 -7.36 4.80 -9.14
N TRP A 26 -7.58 3.48 -9.12
CA TRP A 26 -7.92 2.72 -7.93
C TRP A 26 -6.86 2.86 -6.84
N HIS A 27 -5.58 2.61 -7.17
CA HIS A 27 -4.54 2.57 -6.14
C HIS A 27 -4.28 3.96 -5.54
N SER A 28 -4.42 5.04 -6.32
CA SER A 28 -4.16 6.40 -5.83
C SER A 28 -5.33 6.98 -5.05
N ARG A 29 -6.57 6.69 -5.50
CA ARG A 29 -7.78 7.31 -4.95
C ARG A 29 -8.46 6.46 -3.87
N GLU A 30 -8.23 5.15 -3.88
CA GLU A 30 -8.97 4.21 -3.04
C GLU A 30 -8.01 3.40 -2.17
N HIS A 31 -7.14 2.58 -2.78
CA HIS A 31 -6.34 1.61 -2.02
C HIS A 31 -5.34 2.27 -1.06
N LEU A 32 -4.57 3.26 -1.54
CA LEU A 32 -3.55 3.91 -0.72
C LEU A 32 -4.19 4.71 0.43
N PRO A 33 -5.22 5.54 0.21
CA PRO A 33 -5.96 6.18 1.30
C PRO A 33 -6.59 5.18 2.28
N GLU A 34 -7.16 4.08 1.80
CA GLU A 34 -7.73 3.03 2.66
C GLU A 34 -6.67 2.47 3.62
N ARG A 35 -5.49 2.08 3.10
CA ARG A 35 -4.38 1.58 3.93
C ARG A 35 -3.91 2.62 4.95
N LEU A 36 -3.78 3.88 4.54
CA LEU A 36 -3.35 4.97 5.41
C LEU A 36 -4.40 5.37 6.46
N SER A 37 -5.66 4.97 6.28
CA SER A 37 -6.70 5.18 7.30
C SER A 37 -6.60 4.21 8.49
N ILE A 38 -5.83 3.11 8.36
CA ILE A 38 -5.65 2.12 9.43
C ILE A 38 -4.75 2.74 10.52
N PRO A 39 -5.23 2.82 11.78
CA PRO A 39 -4.40 3.34 12.88
C PRO A 39 -3.07 2.59 12.99
N GLY A 40 -1.96 3.34 12.95
CA GLY A 40 -0.61 2.79 12.98
C GLY A 40 0.05 2.64 11.60
N PHE A 41 -0.65 2.91 10.50
CA PHE A 41 0.00 3.22 9.21
C PHE A 41 0.44 4.69 9.20
N ASN A 42 1.74 4.93 9.06
CA ASN A 42 2.33 6.26 9.19
C ASN A 42 2.64 6.92 7.85
N ARG A 43 3.07 6.13 6.86
CA ARG A 43 3.39 6.61 5.51
C ARG A 43 3.21 5.52 4.47
N GLY A 44 2.73 5.91 3.30
CA GLY A 44 2.69 5.08 2.10
C GLY A 44 3.52 5.75 1.01
N SER A 45 4.28 4.98 0.25
CA SER A 45 5.05 5.49 -0.88
C SER A 45 5.04 4.48 -2.01
N ARG A 46 4.84 4.96 -3.24
CA ARG A 46 4.81 4.15 -4.46
C ARG A 46 5.81 4.70 -5.46
N TRP A 47 6.61 3.81 -6.02
CA TRP A 47 7.49 4.07 -7.14
C TRP A 47 7.08 3.20 -8.32
N ARG A 48 7.35 3.70 -9.52
CA ARG A 48 7.14 2.99 -10.77
C ARG A 48 8.42 3.05 -11.57
N GLN A 49 8.82 1.94 -12.18
CA GLN A 49 9.90 1.95 -13.15
C GLN A 49 9.43 2.60 -14.47
N GLU A 50 10.25 3.48 -15.03
CA GLU A 50 9.95 4.16 -16.30
C GLU A 50 9.66 3.16 -17.43
N ASN A 51 8.68 3.50 -18.27
CA ASN A 51 8.27 2.70 -19.44
C ASN A 51 7.96 1.22 -19.13
N SER A 52 7.46 0.92 -17.93
CA SER A 52 7.06 -0.43 -17.53
C SER A 52 5.79 -0.43 -16.67
N GLY A 53 5.19 -1.59 -16.49
CA GLY A 53 4.13 -1.82 -15.51
C GLY A 53 4.64 -2.15 -14.10
N ALA A 54 5.95 -2.08 -13.83
CA ALA A 54 6.54 -2.51 -12.57
C ALA A 54 6.45 -1.43 -11.49
N PHE A 55 6.02 -1.84 -10.30
CA PHE A 55 5.82 -0.99 -9.12
C PHE A 55 6.56 -1.52 -7.91
N PHE A 56 6.97 -0.58 -7.06
CA PHE A 56 7.35 -0.83 -5.67
C PHE A 56 6.45 0.01 -4.77
N VAL A 57 5.86 -0.61 -3.76
CA VAL A 57 5.07 0.08 -2.72
C VAL A 57 5.61 -0.28 -1.35
N ILE A 58 5.79 0.72 -0.50
CA ILE A 58 6.08 0.54 0.91
C ILE A 58 5.05 1.26 1.78
N TYR A 59 4.61 0.58 2.83
CA TYR A 59 3.91 1.20 3.96
C TYR A 59 4.80 1.11 5.19
N GLU A 60 4.93 2.23 5.90
CA GLU A 60 5.65 2.33 7.16
C GLU A 60 4.65 2.33 8.30
N LEU A 61 4.91 1.50 9.32
CA LEU A 61 3.97 1.22 10.39
C LEU A 61 4.62 1.50 11.73
N ALA A 62 3.79 1.92 12.70
CA ALA A 62 4.23 2.19 14.06
C ALA A 62 4.90 0.95 14.69
N THR A 63 4.29 -0.23 14.58
CA THR A 63 4.81 -1.49 15.12
C THR A 63 4.39 -2.70 14.27
N TYR A 64 5.04 -3.85 14.46
CA TYR A 64 4.66 -5.11 13.80
C TYR A 64 3.25 -5.60 14.17
N ALA A 65 2.77 -5.26 15.37
CA ALA A 65 1.46 -5.71 15.86
C ALA A 65 0.29 -5.20 15.01
N ILE A 66 0.48 -4.11 14.25
CA ILE A 66 -0.54 -3.59 13.33
C ILE A 66 -0.90 -4.63 12.26
N LEU A 67 0.04 -5.45 11.79
CA LEU A 67 -0.18 -6.46 10.75
C LEU A 67 -1.06 -7.63 11.20
N THR A 68 -1.28 -7.78 12.50
CA THR A 68 -2.19 -8.78 13.07
C THR A 68 -3.42 -8.17 13.73
N SER A 69 -3.55 -6.84 13.69
CA SER A 69 -4.68 -6.11 14.27
C SER A 69 -5.99 -6.38 13.55
N ASP A 70 -7.10 -6.26 14.27
CA ASP A 70 -8.44 -6.42 13.70
C ASP A 70 -8.75 -5.35 12.64
N ALA A 71 -8.27 -4.12 12.83
CA ALA A 71 -8.43 -3.04 11.85
C ALA A 71 -7.73 -3.37 10.52
N TYR A 72 -6.51 -3.90 10.58
CA TYR A 72 -5.79 -4.34 9.38
C TYR A 72 -6.47 -5.53 8.72
N ARG A 73 -6.89 -6.55 9.49
CA ARG A 73 -7.59 -7.73 8.97
C ARG A 73 -8.94 -7.39 8.34
N ALA A 74 -9.69 -6.47 8.94
CA ALA A 74 -10.98 -6.02 8.43
C ALA A 74 -10.84 -5.39 7.04
N ARG A 75 -9.83 -4.53 6.84
CA ARG A 75 -9.52 -3.95 5.52
C ARG A 75 -8.96 -4.98 4.55
N LEU A 76 -8.06 -5.85 5.01
CA LEU A 76 -7.48 -6.90 4.17
C LEU A 76 -8.53 -7.85 3.60
N ASN A 77 -9.55 -8.20 4.40
CA ASN A 77 -10.60 -9.14 4.00
C ASN A 77 -11.77 -8.47 3.27
N ASN A 78 -11.84 -7.14 3.27
CA ASN A 78 -12.91 -6.39 2.63
C ASN A 78 -12.35 -5.08 2.02
N PRO A 79 -11.52 -5.19 0.96
CA PRO A 79 -10.94 -4.03 0.30
C PRO A 79 -12.01 -3.17 -0.37
N THR A 80 -11.76 -1.87 -0.54
CA THR A 80 -12.59 -1.04 -1.42
C THR A 80 -12.63 -1.64 -2.84
N PRO A 81 -13.78 -1.51 -3.54
CA PRO A 81 -13.97 -2.03 -4.90
C PRO A 81 -12.86 -1.62 -5.87
#